data_AF-A0A8J6FJC9-F1
#
_entry.id   AF-A0A8J6FJC9-F1
#
_cell.length_a   1.000
_cell.length_b   1.000
_cell.length_c   1.000
_cell.angle_alpha   90.00
_cell.angle_beta   90.00
_cell.angle_gamma   90.00
#
_symmetry.space_group_name_H-M   'P 1'
#
loop_
_entity.id
_entity.type
_entity.pdbx_description
1 polymer ?
#
loop_
_entity_poly.entity_id
_entity_poly.type
_entity_poly.pdbx_seq_one_letter_code
_entity_poly.pdbx_strand_id
1 'polypeptide(L)'
;MPCLMSLISVYKGILVDERIRKGDHLLQIMLALEDVFEGFCSTCMTECQPPLGAESSSRLSCLLDLLEVLVALRIELKLNVSLCKRVLSVILPQALNLMSVPVPYFVKKQVILVLKRCLLYKAGEDFLPSPHNLFNQQDAALDEELAVLATTLLNAVQQGWLLQVPSCGRSSSFGGANEGSEPGPDLVILGAASLSVLKALEIQFRNKACGGIGQGDAEFSEMPVYMAHLLNFLKRHLGWKEPVHFCEWVSLTFIEQDDDMLEVAKSLLQMYLHNPRLHSSTSGDENDIWKLPSHQCGMNPHCIFLLLLKNVLFDASVLLDFLISSETCFLEYFVRQWTCHGHKNAVHMWIHQWCLVQKMISNHYFHTVKAHPL
;
A
#
# COMPACT_ATOMS: atom_id res chain seq x y z
N MET A 1 -16.04 -15.51 21.64
CA MET A 1 -16.11 -14.18 21.01
C MET A 1 -16.05 -13.01 22.01
N PRO A 2 -16.85 -12.96 23.10
CA PRO A 2 -16.88 -11.78 24.00
C PRO A 2 -15.52 -11.42 24.61
N CYS A 3 -14.72 -12.44 25.00
CA CYS A 3 -13.39 -12.21 25.57
C CYS A 3 -12.41 -11.60 24.55
N LEU A 4 -12.47 -12.04 23.28
CA LEU A 4 -11.61 -11.54 22.22
C LEU A 4 -11.94 -10.07 21.89
N MET A 5 -13.23 -9.75 21.79
CA MET A 5 -13.68 -8.37 21.61
C MET A 5 -13.31 -7.48 22.79
N SER A 6 -13.44 -7.98 24.01
CA SER A 6 -13.01 -7.24 25.21
C SER A 6 -11.50 -6.97 25.19
N LEU A 7 -10.70 -7.96 24.80
CA LEU A 7 -9.26 -7.81 24.66
C LEU A 7 -8.88 -6.77 23.60
N ILE A 8 -9.53 -6.81 22.44
CA ILE A 8 -9.36 -5.81 21.37
C ILE A 8 -9.70 -4.41 21.90
N SER A 9 -10.83 -4.25 22.59
CA SER A 9 -11.23 -2.96 23.18
C SER A 9 -10.22 -2.46 24.22
N VAL A 10 -9.68 -3.35 25.06
CA VAL A 10 -8.64 -2.99 26.03
C VAL A 10 -7.39 -2.49 25.31
N TYR A 11 -6.88 -3.24 24.33
CA TYR A 11 -5.68 -2.83 23.59
C TYR A 11 -5.87 -1.55 22.76
N LYS A 12 -7.04 -1.37 22.13
CA LYS A 12 -7.38 -0.10 21.46
C LYS A 12 -7.43 1.06 22.45
N GLY A 13 -8.01 0.86 23.63
CA GLY A 13 -8.01 1.86 24.70
C GLY A 13 -6.60 2.25 25.14
N ILE A 14 -5.68 1.28 25.21
CA ILE A 14 -4.26 1.53 25.54
C ILE A 14 -3.54 2.32 24.44
N LEU A 15 -3.85 2.07 23.17
CA LEU A 15 -3.32 2.85 22.06
C LEU A 15 -3.77 4.32 22.16
N VAL A 16 -5.01 4.58 22.57
CA VAL A 16 -5.57 5.93 22.65
C VAL A 16 -5.14 6.72 23.89
N ASP A 17 -5.11 6.11 25.08
CA ASP A 17 -4.81 6.83 26.33
C ASP A 17 -3.32 6.85 26.66
N GLU A 18 -2.68 8.01 26.46
CA GLU A 18 -1.27 8.24 26.78
C GLU A 18 -0.88 7.94 28.23
N ARG A 19 -1.81 8.01 29.18
CA ARG A 19 -1.54 7.74 30.60
C ARG A 19 -1.36 6.25 30.86
N ILE A 20 -2.00 5.40 30.06
CA ILE A 20 -1.94 3.93 30.19
C ILE A 20 -0.70 3.38 29.48
N ARG A 21 -0.20 4.07 28.44
CA ARG A 21 1.01 3.69 27.68
C ARG A 21 2.27 3.48 28.55
N LYS A 22 2.33 4.08 29.75
CA LYS A 22 3.50 4.02 30.67
C LYS A 22 3.45 2.87 31.68
N GLY A 23 2.42 2.03 31.66
CA GLY A 23 2.23 0.99 32.68
C GLY A 23 2.87 -0.35 32.33
N ASP A 24 3.64 -0.93 33.27
CA ASP A 24 4.20 -2.30 33.20
C ASP A 24 3.12 -3.40 33.02
N HIS A 25 1.86 -3.08 33.32
CA HIS A 25 0.72 -3.98 33.21
C HIS A 25 0.45 -4.46 31.78
N LEU A 26 0.73 -3.65 30.75
CA LEU A 26 0.57 -4.08 29.35
C LEU A 26 1.51 -5.24 29.03
N LEU A 27 2.78 -5.13 29.44
CA LEU A 27 3.77 -6.18 29.25
C LEU A 27 3.35 -7.47 29.95
N GLN A 28 2.82 -7.38 31.18
CA GLN A 28 2.34 -8.55 31.92
C GLN A 28 1.18 -9.26 31.21
N ILE A 29 0.21 -8.52 30.67
CA ILE A 29 -0.90 -9.09 29.91
C ILE A 29 -0.39 -9.79 28.64
N MET A 30 0.53 -9.15 27.91
CA MET A 30 1.08 -9.72 26.68
C MET A 30 1.89 -10.99 26.95
N LEU A 31 2.76 -10.97 27.96
CA LEU A 31 3.53 -12.15 28.39
C LEU A 31 2.62 -13.32 28.79
N ALA A 32 1.51 -13.04 29.50
CA ALA A 32 0.56 -14.08 29.88
C ALA A 32 -0.16 -14.74 28.69
N LEU A 33 -0.21 -14.08 27.54
CA LEU A 33 -0.86 -14.58 26.33
C LEU A 33 0.11 -15.30 25.38
N GLU A 34 1.42 -15.11 25.51
CA GLU A 34 2.43 -15.59 24.57
C GLU A 34 2.32 -17.09 24.28
N ASP A 35 2.24 -17.91 25.32
CA ASP A 35 2.25 -19.37 25.21
C ASP A 35 0.97 -19.95 24.58
N VAL A 36 -0.15 -19.22 24.69
CA VAL A 36 -1.47 -19.70 24.23
C VAL A 36 -1.82 -19.14 22.85
N PHE A 37 -1.28 -17.96 22.50
CA PHE A 37 -1.72 -17.20 21.35
C PHE A 37 -1.45 -17.89 20.02
N GLU A 38 -0.27 -18.48 19.84
CA GLU A 38 0.09 -19.17 18.59
C GLU A 38 -0.80 -20.40 18.35
N GLY A 39 -1.02 -21.21 19.40
CA GLY A 39 -1.91 -22.37 19.32
C GLY A 39 -3.34 -21.94 19.00
N PHE A 40 -3.81 -20.85 19.62
CA PHE A 40 -5.12 -20.26 19.32
C PHE A 40 -5.23 -19.78 17.86
N CYS A 41 -4.23 -19.06 17.34
CA CYS A 41 -4.23 -18.58 15.96
C CYS A 41 -4.21 -19.74 14.96
N SER A 42 -3.33 -20.72 15.18
CA SER A 42 -3.21 -21.91 14.34
C SER A 42 -4.52 -22.70 14.30
N THR A 43 -5.19 -22.84 15.45
CA THR A 43 -6.50 -23.49 15.53
C THR A 43 -7.56 -22.71 14.75
N CYS A 44 -7.63 -21.39 14.94
CA CYS A 44 -8.59 -20.54 14.22
C CYS A 44 -8.40 -20.62 12.69
N MET A 45 -7.15 -20.67 12.22
CA MET A 45 -6.86 -20.75 10.78
C MET A 45 -7.06 -22.17 10.20
N THR A 46 -6.83 -23.22 10.98
CA THR A 46 -7.01 -24.62 10.52
C THR A 46 -8.46 -25.11 10.57
N GLU A 47 -9.29 -24.56 11.46
CA GLU A 47 -10.75 -24.83 11.52
C GLU A 47 -11.53 -24.35 10.29
N CYS A 48 -10.85 -23.79 9.28
CA CYS A 48 -11.45 -23.34 8.04
C CYS A 48 -11.80 -24.48 7.05
N GLN A 49 -12.43 -25.56 7.53
CA GLN A 49 -12.94 -26.63 6.67
C GLN A 49 -14.38 -26.33 6.21
N PRO A 50 -14.68 -26.47 4.91
CA PRO A 50 -16.02 -26.17 4.39
C PRO A 50 -17.07 -27.21 4.84
N PRO A 51 -18.33 -26.79 5.07
CA PRO A 51 -18.82 -25.40 5.03
C PRO A 51 -18.48 -24.62 6.32
N LEU A 52 -17.85 -23.44 6.18
CA LEU A 52 -17.66 -22.55 7.34
C LEU A 52 -19.03 -22.01 7.80
N GLY A 53 -19.37 -22.25 9.06
CA GLY A 53 -20.49 -21.56 9.71
C GLY A 53 -20.21 -20.06 9.88
N ALA A 54 -21.26 -19.25 9.95
CA ALA A 54 -21.18 -17.80 10.19
C ALA A 54 -20.36 -17.47 11.46
N GLU A 55 -20.44 -18.34 12.47
CA GLU A 55 -19.67 -18.21 13.69
C GLU A 55 -18.16 -18.28 13.43
N SER A 56 -17.65 -19.29 12.70
CA SER A 56 -16.23 -19.44 12.38
C SER A 56 -15.69 -18.23 11.60
N SER A 57 -16.47 -17.68 10.67
CA SER A 57 -16.09 -16.48 9.92
C SER A 57 -16.01 -15.23 10.81
N SER A 58 -16.94 -15.08 11.78
CA SER A 58 -16.86 -14.01 12.78
C SER A 58 -15.62 -14.16 13.67
N ARG A 59 -15.23 -15.39 14.03
CA ARG A 59 -14.02 -15.62 14.83
C ARG A 59 -12.75 -15.22 14.09
N LEU A 60 -12.65 -15.58 12.82
CA LEU A 60 -11.53 -15.17 11.96
C LEU A 60 -11.47 -13.66 11.83
N SER A 61 -12.60 -13.00 11.66
CA SER A 61 -12.65 -11.54 11.56
C SER A 61 -12.18 -10.86 12.84
N CYS A 62 -12.66 -11.32 14.00
CA CYS A 62 -12.17 -10.81 15.28
C CYS A 62 -10.70 -11.14 15.52
N LEU A 63 -10.20 -12.29 15.05
CA LEU A 63 -8.78 -12.62 15.12
C LEU A 63 -7.95 -11.62 14.31
N LEU A 64 -8.35 -11.33 13.06
CA LEU A 64 -7.66 -10.37 12.20
C LEU A 64 -7.66 -8.95 12.81
N ASP A 65 -8.77 -8.53 13.42
CA ASP A 65 -8.82 -7.26 14.18
C ASP A 65 -7.82 -7.24 15.35
N LEU A 66 -7.68 -8.36 16.07
CA LEU A 66 -6.70 -8.48 17.14
C LEU A 66 -5.26 -8.44 16.59
N LEU A 67 -4.98 -9.13 15.48
CA LEU A 67 -3.65 -9.10 14.85
C LEU A 67 -3.29 -7.67 14.45
N GLU A 68 -4.22 -6.92 13.84
CA GLU A 68 -4.00 -5.52 13.49
C GLU A 68 -3.66 -4.67 14.72
N VAL A 69 -4.40 -4.83 15.82
CA VAL A 69 -4.15 -4.09 17.06
C VAL A 69 -2.81 -4.45 17.69
N LEU A 70 -2.40 -5.72 17.64
CA LEU A 70 -1.08 -6.15 18.14
C LEU A 70 0.06 -5.58 17.29
N VAL A 71 -0.13 -5.45 15.98
CA VAL A 71 0.84 -4.76 15.10
C VAL A 71 0.85 -3.26 15.38
N ALA A 72 -0.32 -2.64 15.58
CA ALA A 72 -0.40 -1.23 15.97
C ALA A 72 0.36 -0.96 17.28
N LEU A 73 0.19 -1.81 18.28
CA LEU A 73 0.95 -1.76 19.54
C LEU A 73 2.46 -1.91 19.30
N ARG A 74 2.88 -2.81 18.39
CA ARG A 74 4.29 -2.99 18.02
C ARG A 74 4.91 -1.75 17.37
N ILE A 75 4.16 -1.08 16.49
CA ILE A 75 4.62 0.09 15.72
C ILE A 75 4.60 1.33 16.61
N GLU A 76 3.45 1.66 17.20
CA GLU A 76 3.21 2.92 17.90
C GLU A 76 3.92 2.99 19.25
N LEU A 77 3.96 1.88 19.98
CA LEU A 77 4.59 1.81 21.31
C LEU A 77 5.99 1.17 21.28
N LYS A 78 6.49 0.78 20.10
CA LYS A 78 7.79 0.11 19.92
C LYS A 78 7.99 -1.11 20.83
N LEU A 79 6.89 -1.84 21.07
CA LEU A 79 6.88 -2.98 21.98
C LEU A 79 7.64 -4.16 21.37
N ASN A 80 8.84 -4.41 21.89
CA ASN A 80 9.69 -5.51 21.47
C ASN A 80 9.36 -6.85 22.16
N VAL A 81 8.06 -7.15 22.31
CA VAL A 81 7.56 -8.38 22.95
C VAL A 81 7.44 -9.50 21.93
N SER A 82 7.74 -10.75 22.32
CA SER A 82 7.80 -11.86 21.37
C SER A 82 6.47 -12.11 20.66
N LEU A 83 5.34 -11.91 21.36
CA LEU A 83 3.99 -11.96 20.80
C LEU A 83 3.86 -11.12 19.53
N CYS A 84 4.20 -9.83 19.61
CA CYS A 84 4.11 -8.88 18.50
C CYS A 84 5.03 -9.25 17.34
N LYS A 85 6.26 -9.68 17.64
CA LYS A 85 7.22 -10.11 16.62
C LYS A 85 6.69 -11.32 15.84
N ARG A 86 6.08 -12.27 16.56
CA ARG A 86 5.51 -13.49 15.96
C ARG A 86 4.28 -13.20 15.12
N VAL A 87 3.48 -12.17 15.47
CA VAL A 87 2.37 -11.72 14.62
C VAL A 87 2.86 -11.37 13.21
N LEU A 88 3.91 -10.54 13.12
CA LEU A 88 4.48 -10.12 11.83
C LEU A 88 5.25 -11.23 11.10
N SER A 89 6.07 -12.00 11.83
CA SER A 89 7.00 -12.98 11.24
C SER A 89 6.39 -14.36 10.97
N VAL A 90 5.29 -14.74 11.64
CA VAL A 90 4.71 -16.09 11.55
C VAL A 90 3.21 -16.05 11.25
N ILE A 91 2.43 -15.34 12.07
CA ILE A 91 0.96 -15.48 12.05
C ILE A 91 0.36 -14.78 10.81
N LEU A 92 0.74 -13.54 10.51
CA LEU A 92 0.28 -12.87 9.28
C LEU A 92 0.75 -13.58 8.00
N PRO A 93 1.99 -14.07 7.90
CA PRO A 93 2.40 -14.95 6.80
C PRO A 93 1.52 -16.20 6.65
N GLN A 94 1.13 -16.84 7.76
CA GLN A 94 0.18 -17.97 7.72
C GLN A 94 -1.22 -17.54 7.23
N ALA A 95 -1.68 -16.34 7.61
CA ALA A 95 -2.97 -15.80 7.18
C ALA A 95 -3.07 -15.60 5.66
N LEU A 96 -1.94 -15.47 4.94
CA LEU A 96 -1.94 -15.43 3.47
C LEU A 96 -2.56 -16.68 2.84
N ASN A 97 -2.46 -17.84 3.51
CA ASN A 97 -3.05 -19.09 3.05
C ASN A 97 -4.59 -19.04 3.02
N LEU A 98 -5.22 -18.15 3.81
CA LEU A 98 -6.68 -17.98 3.81
C LEU A 98 -7.22 -17.53 2.43
N MET A 99 -6.37 -16.98 1.56
CA MET A 99 -6.76 -16.64 0.20
C MET A 99 -7.11 -17.86 -0.65
N SER A 100 -6.45 -18.99 -0.39
CA SER A 100 -6.68 -20.27 -1.09
C SER A 100 -7.88 -21.05 -0.56
N VAL A 101 -8.27 -20.76 0.69
CA VAL A 101 -9.35 -21.45 1.40
C VAL A 101 -10.72 -20.83 1.03
N PRO A 102 -11.81 -21.62 1.00
CA PRO A 102 -13.16 -21.12 0.72
C PRO A 102 -13.77 -20.36 1.93
N VAL A 103 -13.08 -19.32 2.40
CA VAL A 103 -13.60 -18.38 3.41
C VAL A 103 -14.42 -17.26 2.74
N PRO A 104 -15.37 -16.63 3.46
CA PRO A 104 -16.15 -15.51 2.94
C PRO A 104 -15.28 -14.35 2.43
N TYR A 105 -15.79 -13.64 1.43
CA TYR A 105 -15.11 -12.51 0.79
C TYR A 105 -14.61 -11.46 1.78
N PHE A 106 -15.42 -11.11 2.78
CA PHE A 106 -15.07 -10.06 3.75
C PHE A 106 -13.83 -10.42 4.59
N VAL A 107 -13.62 -11.71 4.88
CA VAL A 107 -12.42 -12.19 5.59
C VAL A 107 -11.19 -12.01 4.70
N LYS A 108 -11.29 -12.35 3.41
CA LYS A 108 -10.21 -12.13 2.43
C LYS A 108 -9.86 -10.65 2.28
N LYS A 109 -10.88 -9.79 2.20
CA LYS A 109 -10.76 -8.33 2.21
C LYS A 109 -9.99 -7.84 3.43
N GLN A 110 -10.36 -8.33 4.61
CA GLN A 110 -9.70 -7.96 5.87
C GLN A 110 -8.23 -8.40 5.91
N VAL A 111 -7.89 -9.62 5.45
CA VAL A 111 -6.48 -10.07 5.33
C VAL A 111 -5.66 -9.10 4.47
N ILE A 112 -6.18 -8.71 3.31
CA ILE A 112 -5.50 -7.79 2.37
C ILE A 112 -5.31 -6.40 3.00
N LEU A 113 -6.33 -5.88 3.69
CA LEU A 113 -6.25 -4.56 4.32
C LEU A 113 -5.28 -4.53 5.50
N VAL A 114 -5.31 -5.55 6.36
CA VAL A 114 -4.36 -5.68 7.48
C VAL A 114 -2.93 -5.78 6.94
N LEU A 115 -2.71 -6.59 5.90
CA LEU A 115 -1.41 -6.71 5.24
C LEU A 115 -0.91 -5.37 4.70
N LYS A 116 -1.76 -4.61 3.98
CA LYS A 116 -1.44 -3.27 3.49
C LYS A 116 -0.96 -2.36 4.62
N ARG A 117 -1.76 -2.28 5.70
CA ARG A 117 -1.47 -1.42 6.86
C ARG A 117 -0.16 -1.80 7.55
N CYS A 118 0.12 -3.09 7.69
CA CYS A 118 1.37 -3.58 8.27
C CYS A 118 2.59 -3.14 7.44
N LEU A 119 2.55 -3.34 6.11
CA LEU A 119 3.66 -3.01 5.21
C LEU A 119 3.88 -1.49 5.05
N LEU A 120 2.84 -0.69 5.31
CA LEU A 120 2.92 0.77 5.30
C LEU A 120 3.35 1.38 6.63
N TYR A 121 3.58 0.58 7.68
CA TYR A 121 3.75 1.07 9.05
C TYR A 121 2.56 1.90 9.56
N LYS A 122 1.36 1.61 9.05
CA LYS A 122 0.10 2.35 9.33
C LYS A 122 -0.94 1.51 10.09
N ALA A 123 -0.51 0.41 10.74
CA ALA A 123 -1.44 -0.39 11.51
C ALA A 123 -1.98 0.41 12.71
N GLY A 124 -3.30 0.53 12.79
CA GLY A 124 -3.97 1.26 13.86
C GLY A 124 -4.00 2.79 13.72
N GLU A 125 -3.68 3.32 12.55
CA GLU A 125 -3.88 4.75 12.21
C GLU A 125 -5.33 5.19 12.49
N ASP A 126 -6.31 4.33 12.18
CA ASP A 126 -7.74 4.55 12.46
C ASP A 126 -8.08 4.67 13.96
N PHE A 127 -7.23 4.13 14.85
CA PHE A 127 -7.49 4.13 16.29
C PHE A 127 -7.01 5.42 16.96
N LEU A 128 -6.08 6.15 16.34
CA LEU A 128 -5.39 7.26 16.97
C LEU A 128 -6.06 8.60 16.61
N PRO A 129 -6.28 9.49 17.59
CA PRO A 129 -6.92 10.79 17.35
C PRO A 129 -6.03 11.81 16.61
N SER A 130 -4.75 11.50 16.36
CA SER A 130 -3.85 12.33 15.55
C SER A 130 -2.77 11.42 14.93
N PRO A 131 -2.41 11.62 13.65
CA PRO A 131 -1.27 10.94 13.05
C PRO A 131 0.01 11.41 13.77
N HIS A 132 0.56 10.57 14.64
CA HIS A 132 1.87 10.84 15.21
C HIS A 132 2.91 10.49 14.15
N ASN A 133 3.52 11.53 13.58
CA ASN A 133 4.72 11.43 12.74
C ASN A 133 5.91 10.92 13.58
N LEU A 134 5.93 9.63 13.92
CA LEU A 134 7.07 8.95 14.53
C LEU A 134 8.04 8.38 13.48
N PHE A 135 8.06 8.95 12.27
CA PHE A 135 8.90 8.54 11.13
C PHE A 135 10.43 8.66 11.33
N ASN A 136 10.91 9.03 12.53
CA ASN A 136 12.32 9.42 12.71
C ASN A 136 13.16 8.53 13.64
N GLN A 137 12.68 7.34 14.04
CA GLN A 137 13.55 6.38 14.71
C GLN A 137 13.46 5.01 14.02
N GLN A 138 14.53 4.66 13.31
CA GLN A 138 14.74 3.33 12.75
C GLN A 138 14.65 2.28 13.86
N ASP A 139 13.67 1.39 13.76
CA ASP A 139 13.56 0.19 14.58
C ASP A 139 14.01 -0.99 13.73
N ALA A 140 15.31 -1.31 13.82
CA ALA A 140 15.91 -2.37 13.01
C ALA A 140 15.22 -3.74 13.23
N ALA A 141 14.72 -4.01 14.44
CA ALA A 141 14.00 -5.25 14.71
C ALA A 141 12.65 -5.29 13.98
N LEU A 142 11.92 -4.18 13.95
CA LEU A 142 10.67 -4.07 13.18
C LEU A 142 10.92 -4.21 11.67
N ASP A 143 12.01 -3.62 11.19
CA ASP A 143 12.41 -3.71 9.78
C ASP A 143 12.71 -5.16 9.37
N GLU A 144 13.37 -5.94 10.24
CA GLU A 144 13.59 -7.38 10.05
C GLU A 144 12.27 -8.18 10.09
N GLU A 145 11.39 -7.90 11.05
CA GLU A 145 10.07 -8.54 11.17
C GLU A 145 9.23 -8.33 9.90
N LEU A 146 9.21 -7.10 9.37
CA LEU A 146 8.52 -6.75 8.13
C LEU A 146 9.21 -7.30 6.89
N ALA A 147 10.54 -7.47 6.90
CA ALA A 147 11.28 -8.13 5.84
C ALA A 147 10.81 -9.57 5.63
N VAL A 148 10.55 -10.29 6.73
CA VAL A 148 10.03 -11.67 6.69
C VAL A 148 8.65 -11.67 6.06
N LEU A 149 7.74 -10.81 6.53
CA LEU A 149 6.39 -10.68 5.97
C LEU A 149 6.41 -10.34 4.48
N ALA A 150 7.21 -9.36 4.08
CA ALA A 150 7.38 -8.95 2.68
C ALA A 150 7.89 -10.12 1.82
N THR A 151 8.88 -10.87 2.30
CA THR A 151 9.43 -12.01 1.57
C THR A 151 8.42 -13.14 1.42
N THR A 152 7.66 -13.46 2.47
CA THR A 152 6.60 -14.48 2.36
C THR A 152 5.49 -14.04 1.41
N LEU A 153 5.10 -12.77 1.42
CA LEU A 153 4.12 -12.25 0.47
C LEU A 153 4.60 -12.39 -0.98
N LEU A 154 5.84 -11.98 -1.27
CA LEU A 154 6.39 -12.06 -2.63
C LEU A 154 6.45 -13.52 -3.11
N ASN A 155 6.90 -14.44 -2.26
CA ASN A 155 6.86 -15.88 -2.57
C ASN A 155 5.42 -16.36 -2.84
N ALA A 156 4.44 -15.91 -2.05
CA ALA A 156 3.03 -16.25 -2.28
C ALA A 156 2.52 -15.67 -3.62
N VAL A 157 2.93 -14.45 -3.99
CA VAL A 157 2.60 -13.83 -5.29
C VAL A 157 3.10 -14.67 -6.45
N GLN A 158 4.35 -15.17 -6.38
CA GLN A 158 4.90 -16.09 -7.39
C GLN A 158 4.10 -17.41 -7.48
N GLN A 159 3.53 -17.86 -6.37
CA GLN A 159 2.66 -19.04 -6.31
C GLN A 159 1.20 -18.73 -6.71
N GLY A 160 0.92 -17.52 -7.19
CA GLY A 160 -0.39 -17.13 -7.71
C GLY A 160 -1.36 -16.59 -6.66
N TRP A 161 -0.88 -16.08 -5.52
CA TRP A 161 -1.73 -15.45 -4.49
C TRP A 161 -2.66 -14.36 -5.06
N LEU A 162 -2.16 -13.50 -5.95
CA LEU A 162 -2.97 -12.47 -6.62
C LEU A 162 -4.12 -13.04 -7.45
N LEU A 163 -3.94 -14.24 -8.05
CA LEU A 163 -4.97 -14.89 -8.85
C LEU A 163 -6.13 -15.44 -7.99
N GLN A 164 -5.90 -15.57 -6.69
CA GLN A 164 -6.88 -16.04 -5.71
C GLN A 164 -7.68 -14.88 -5.08
N VAL A 165 -7.29 -13.62 -5.35
CA VAL A 165 -8.02 -12.45 -4.90
C VAL A 165 -9.38 -12.43 -5.62
N PRO A 166 -10.49 -12.52 -4.89
CA PRO A 166 -11.81 -12.57 -5.49
C PRO A 166 -12.16 -11.25 -6.22
N SER A 167 -12.67 -11.38 -7.44
CA SER A 167 -13.33 -10.29 -8.16
C SER A 167 -14.75 -10.12 -7.59
N CYS A 168 -14.93 -9.27 -6.59
CA CYS A 168 -16.29 -8.94 -6.17
C CYS A 168 -16.91 -8.03 -7.22
N GLY A 169 -17.95 -8.51 -7.89
CA GLY A 169 -18.83 -7.71 -8.75
C GLY A 169 -19.98 -7.09 -7.93
N ARG A 170 -19.72 -6.61 -6.72
CA ARG A 170 -20.73 -5.82 -6.00
C ARG A 170 -20.06 -4.52 -5.63
N SER A 171 -20.48 -3.45 -6.30
CA SER A 171 -20.21 -2.09 -5.88
C SER A 171 -20.87 -1.87 -4.51
N SER A 172 -20.13 -2.15 -3.44
CA SER A 172 -20.45 -1.53 -2.14
C SER A 172 -19.92 -0.10 -2.19
N SER A 173 -20.63 0.76 -2.93
CA SER A 173 -20.41 2.20 -2.84
C SER A 173 -20.72 2.65 -1.42
N PHE A 174 -19.86 3.50 -0.87
CA PHE A 174 -20.12 4.22 0.38
C PHE A 174 -21.39 5.06 0.18
N GLY A 175 -22.50 4.69 0.82
CA GLY A 175 -23.83 5.30 0.59
C GLY A 175 -24.98 4.33 0.33
N GLY A 176 -24.69 3.02 0.21
CA GLY A 176 -25.69 2.00 -0.10
C GLY A 176 -25.60 1.55 -1.55
N ALA A 177 -26.01 0.31 -1.81
CA ALA A 177 -26.06 -0.23 -3.16
C ALA A 177 -27.18 0.51 -3.92
N ASN A 178 -26.81 1.42 -4.82
CA ASN A 178 -27.76 1.86 -5.83
C ASN A 178 -28.11 0.63 -6.68
N GLU A 179 -29.37 0.21 -6.68
CA GLU A 179 -29.89 -0.98 -7.38
C GLU A 179 -29.79 -0.92 -8.92
N GLY A 180 -28.91 -0.09 -9.47
CA GLY A 180 -28.66 0.03 -10.91
C GLY A 180 -27.19 0.20 -11.30
N SER A 181 -26.24 0.10 -10.36
CA SER A 181 -24.82 0.13 -10.73
C SER A 181 -24.40 -1.24 -11.23
N GLU A 182 -23.81 -1.30 -12.43
CA GLU A 182 -23.20 -2.53 -12.92
C GLU A 182 -22.14 -3.03 -11.93
N PRO A 183 -21.99 -4.36 -11.80
CA PRO A 183 -21.04 -5.00 -10.90
C PRO A 183 -19.58 -4.65 -11.27
N GLY A 184 -19.07 -3.56 -10.73
CA GLY A 184 -17.67 -3.12 -10.89
C GLY A 184 -16.69 -3.83 -9.95
N PRO A 185 -15.38 -3.82 -10.26
CA PRO A 185 -14.36 -4.36 -9.36
C PRO A 185 -14.25 -3.57 -8.06
N ASP A 186 -13.97 -4.25 -6.93
CA ASP A 186 -13.61 -3.59 -5.66
C ASP A 186 -12.22 -2.96 -5.77
N LEU A 187 -12.17 -1.71 -6.25
CA LEU A 187 -10.94 -0.95 -6.47
C LEU A 187 -10.11 -0.79 -5.18
N VAL A 188 -10.77 -0.69 -4.01
CA VAL A 188 -10.08 -0.62 -2.72
C VAL A 188 -9.24 -1.87 -2.47
N ILE A 189 -9.75 -3.04 -2.83
CA ILE A 189 -9.04 -4.31 -2.65
C ILE A 189 -7.99 -4.54 -3.73
N LEU A 190 -8.26 -4.13 -4.97
CA LEU A 190 -7.23 -4.14 -6.01
C LEU A 190 -6.06 -3.22 -5.64
N GLY A 191 -6.36 -1.99 -5.23
CA GLY A 191 -5.38 -1.02 -4.78
C GLY A 191 -4.59 -1.52 -3.58
N ALA A 192 -5.28 -2.03 -2.55
CA ALA A 192 -4.63 -2.57 -1.36
C ALA A 192 -3.70 -3.76 -1.64
N ALA A 193 -4.13 -4.70 -2.48
CA ALA A 193 -3.28 -5.83 -2.89
C ALA A 193 -2.08 -5.34 -3.70
N SER A 194 -2.30 -4.42 -4.63
CA SER A 194 -1.25 -3.85 -5.50
C SER A 194 -0.20 -3.10 -4.70
N LEU A 195 -0.63 -2.21 -3.81
CA LEU A 195 0.25 -1.45 -2.94
C LEU A 195 1.01 -2.37 -1.97
N SER A 196 0.36 -3.40 -1.43
CA SER A 196 1.04 -4.40 -0.57
C SER A 196 2.22 -5.07 -1.31
N VAL A 197 2.02 -5.47 -2.57
CA VAL A 197 3.09 -6.06 -3.39
C VAL A 197 4.23 -5.06 -3.63
N LEU A 198 3.90 -3.81 -3.99
CA LEU A 198 4.91 -2.78 -4.22
C LEU A 198 5.71 -2.44 -2.96
N LYS A 199 5.06 -2.32 -1.79
CA LYS A 199 5.74 -2.08 -0.52
C LYS A 199 6.62 -3.26 -0.12
N ALA A 200 6.18 -4.49 -0.35
CA ALA A 200 7.00 -5.66 -0.10
C ALA A 200 8.27 -5.67 -0.98
N LEU A 201 8.15 -5.28 -2.26
CA LEU A 201 9.29 -5.09 -3.15
C LEU A 201 10.23 -3.99 -2.62
N GLU A 202 9.68 -2.83 -2.25
CA GLU A 202 10.46 -1.70 -1.70
C GLU A 202 11.24 -2.11 -0.44
N ILE A 203 10.60 -2.84 0.50
CA ILE A 203 11.24 -3.34 1.72
C ILE A 203 12.38 -4.30 1.37
N GLN A 204 12.19 -5.22 0.42
CA GLN A 204 13.27 -6.11 -0.02
C GLN A 204 14.42 -5.33 -0.65
N PHE A 205 14.15 -4.33 -1.49
CA PHE A 205 15.19 -3.49 -2.09
C PHE A 205 16.00 -2.74 -1.02
N ARG A 206 15.31 -2.16 -0.03
CA ARG A 206 15.95 -1.42 1.06
C ARG A 206 16.86 -2.31 1.90
N ASN A 207 16.38 -3.49 2.27
CA ASN A 207 17.15 -4.41 3.12
C ASN A 207 18.38 -4.97 2.39
N LYS A 208 18.28 -5.25 1.10
CA LYS A 208 19.40 -5.74 0.28
C LYS A 208 20.44 -4.66 -0.01
N ALA A 209 20.03 -3.40 -0.16
CA ALA A 209 20.95 -2.27 -0.32
C ALA A 209 21.85 -2.05 0.92
N CYS A 210 21.38 -2.45 2.11
CA CYS A 210 22.11 -2.32 3.37
C CYS A 210 23.08 -3.51 3.65
N GLY A 211 22.98 -4.61 2.89
CA GLY A 211 23.68 -5.89 3.12
C GLY A 211 25.08 -6.05 2.50
N GLY A 212 25.62 -5.02 1.84
CA GLY A 212 27.01 -5.02 1.33
C GLY A 212 27.16 -5.21 -0.18
N ILE A 213 28.27 -4.65 -0.69
CA ILE A 213 28.66 -4.53 -2.10
C ILE A 213 29.13 -5.91 -2.60
N GLY A 214 28.28 -6.67 -3.29
CA GLY A 214 28.75 -7.92 -3.92
C GLY A 214 27.74 -8.86 -4.58
N GLN A 215 26.43 -8.71 -4.35
CA GLN A 215 25.40 -9.60 -4.93
C GLN A 215 24.30 -8.85 -5.73
N GLY A 216 24.57 -7.60 -6.12
CA GLY A 216 23.56 -6.71 -6.72
C GLY A 216 23.09 -7.06 -8.13
N ASP A 217 23.71 -8.01 -8.84
CA ASP A 217 23.44 -8.16 -10.27
C ASP A 217 22.42 -9.26 -10.65
N ALA A 218 22.30 -10.31 -9.84
CA ALA A 218 21.40 -11.43 -10.10
C ALA A 218 19.97 -11.23 -9.54
N GLU A 219 19.83 -10.48 -8.44
CA GLU A 219 18.58 -10.42 -7.67
C GLU A 219 17.64 -9.26 -8.04
N PHE A 220 18.17 -8.19 -8.64
CA PHE A 220 17.35 -7.12 -9.26
C PHE A 220 16.60 -7.61 -10.52
N SER A 221 16.84 -8.87 -10.92
CA SER A 221 16.22 -9.56 -12.05
C SER A 221 14.77 -10.00 -11.78
N GLU A 222 14.36 -10.15 -10.50
CA GLU A 222 13.02 -10.69 -10.18
C GLU A 222 11.91 -9.63 -10.19
N MET A 223 12.23 -8.34 -10.02
CA MET A 223 11.22 -7.28 -9.98
C MET A 223 10.31 -7.25 -11.23
N PRO A 224 10.84 -7.36 -12.47
CA PRO A 224 9.99 -7.47 -13.65
C PRO A 224 9.00 -8.65 -13.59
N VAL A 225 9.37 -9.76 -12.94
CA VAL A 225 8.49 -10.91 -12.74
C VAL A 225 7.32 -10.53 -11.83
N TYR A 226 7.59 -9.92 -10.67
CA TYR A 226 6.52 -9.49 -9.76
C TYR A 226 5.60 -8.43 -10.40
N MET A 227 6.17 -7.49 -11.15
CA MET A 227 5.39 -6.50 -11.91
C MET A 227 4.52 -7.15 -12.98
N ALA A 228 5.03 -8.17 -13.67
CA ALA A 228 4.22 -8.93 -14.64
C ALA A 228 3.03 -9.64 -13.96
N HIS A 229 3.23 -10.25 -12.78
CA HIS A 229 2.15 -10.84 -12.00
C HIS A 229 1.11 -9.78 -11.60
N LEU A 230 1.57 -8.61 -11.12
CA LEU A 230 0.71 -7.50 -10.73
C LEU A 230 -0.12 -6.96 -11.91
N LEU A 231 0.52 -6.68 -13.04
CA LEU A 231 -0.16 -6.14 -14.22
C LEU A 231 -1.15 -7.16 -14.81
N ASN A 232 -0.83 -8.45 -14.80
CA ASN A 232 -1.76 -9.50 -15.24
C ASN A 232 -2.97 -9.62 -14.31
N PHE A 233 -2.75 -9.51 -12.99
CA PHE A 233 -3.82 -9.42 -12.02
C PHE A 233 -4.74 -8.22 -12.31
N LEU A 234 -4.18 -7.02 -12.46
CA LEU A 234 -4.96 -5.81 -12.74
C LEU A 234 -5.72 -5.90 -14.06
N LYS A 235 -5.09 -6.40 -15.13
CA LYS A 235 -5.75 -6.63 -16.43
C LYS A 235 -6.98 -7.53 -16.29
N ARG A 236 -6.87 -8.61 -15.51
CA ARG A 236 -7.99 -9.55 -15.27
C ARG A 236 -9.17 -8.86 -14.57
N HIS A 237 -8.90 -8.00 -13.60
CA HIS A 237 -9.96 -7.41 -12.77
C HIS A 237 -10.55 -6.12 -13.36
N LEU A 238 -9.73 -5.29 -13.99
CA LEU A 238 -10.17 -4.02 -14.59
C LEU A 238 -10.74 -4.19 -16.01
N GLY A 239 -10.66 -5.40 -16.58
CA GLY A 239 -11.06 -5.63 -17.97
C GLY A 239 -10.28 -4.78 -18.96
N TRP A 240 -9.05 -4.41 -18.60
CA TRP A 240 -8.22 -3.45 -19.32
C TRP A 240 -7.85 -3.99 -20.70
N LYS A 241 -8.59 -3.56 -21.74
CA LYS A 241 -8.21 -3.79 -23.14
C LYS A 241 -6.99 -2.91 -23.43
N GLU A 242 -5.97 -3.51 -24.04
CA GLU A 242 -4.63 -2.97 -24.35
C GLU A 242 -4.39 -1.50 -23.93
N PRO A 243 -3.57 -1.26 -22.89
CA PRO A 243 -3.21 0.08 -22.46
C PRO A 243 -2.70 0.93 -23.62
N VAL A 244 -3.13 2.19 -23.70
CA VAL A 244 -2.38 3.19 -24.48
C VAL A 244 -0.99 3.36 -23.86
N HIS A 245 -0.90 3.24 -22.53
CA HIS A 245 0.36 3.31 -21.80
C HIS A 245 0.38 2.41 -20.56
N PHE A 246 1.41 1.56 -20.40
CA PHE A 246 1.47 0.60 -19.29
C PHE A 246 1.45 1.24 -17.90
N CYS A 247 1.91 2.49 -17.74
CA CYS A 247 1.91 3.21 -16.45
C CYS A 247 0.52 3.74 -16.02
N GLU A 248 -0.49 3.69 -16.89
CA GLU A 248 -1.85 4.17 -16.60
C GLU A 248 -2.57 3.33 -15.55
N TRP A 249 -2.08 2.12 -15.27
CA TRP A 249 -2.61 1.24 -14.24
C TRP A 249 -2.70 1.91 -12.86
N VAL A 250 -1.74 2.78 -12.51
CA VAL A 250 -1.72 3.49 -11.22
C VAL A 250 -2.97 4.36 -11.12
N SER A 251 -3.22 5.20 -12.12
CA SER A 251 -4.40 6.06 -12.12
C SER A 251 -5.70 5.26 -12.19
N LEU A 252 -5.76 4.18 -12.96
CA LEU A 252 -6.98 3.36 -13.07
C LEU A 252 -7.32 2.60 -11.79
N THR A 253 -6.30 2.17 -11.05
CA THR A 253 -6.47 1.33 -9.85
C THR A 253 -6.78 2.18 -8.62
N PHE A 254 -6.18 3.37 -8.52
CA PHE A 254 -6.23 4.21 -7.33
C PHE A 254 -7.03 5.51 -7.52
N ILE A 255 -7.91 5.57 -8.53
CA ILE A 255 -8.70 6.78 -8.84
C ILE A 255 -9.59 7.27 -7.69
N GLU A 256 -9.99 6.38 -6.78
CA GLU A 256 -10.79 6.68 -5.60
C GLU A 256 -9.96 6.78 -4.31
N GLN A 257 -8.63 6.63 -4.39
CA GLN A 257 -7.74 6.47 -3.23
C GLN A 257 -6.45 7.29 -3.39
N ASP A 258 -6.57 8.59 -3.24
CA ASP A 258 -5.50 9.56 -3.48
C ASP A 258 -4.23 9.31 -2.64
N ASP A 259 -4.39 8.97 -1.35
CA ASP A 259 -3.25 8.65 -0.47
C ASP A 259 -2.51 7.39 -0.93
N ASP A 260 -3.26 6.33 -1.28
CA ASP A 260 -2.67 5.09 -1.77
C ASP A 260 -2.00 5.31 -3.14
N MET A 261 -2.58 6.14 -4.02
CA MET A 261 -1.99 6.50 -5.32
C MET A 261 -0.62 7.17 -5.16
N LEU A 262 -0.50 8.09 -4.21
CA LEU A 262 0.75 8.81 -3.96
C LEU A 262 1.80 7.95 -3.28
N GLU A 263 1.39 7.07 -2.37
CA GLU A 263 2.28 6.07 -1.79
C GLU A 263 2.84 5.13 -2.87
N VAL A 264 2.00 4.67 -3.81
CA VAL A 264 2.45 3.89 -4.98
C VAL A 264 3.44 4.68 -5.82
N ALA A 265 3.14 5.93 -6.15
CA ALA A 265 4.02 6.77 -6.96
C ALA A 265 5.38 6.99 -6.28
N LYS A 266 5.39 7.19 -4.95
CA LYS A 266 6.58 7.32 -4.12
C LYS A 266 7.41 6.03 -4.11
N SER A 267 6.79 4.88 -3.90
CA SER A 267 7.46 3.57 -3.94
C SER A 267 8.08 3.28 -5.31
N LEU A 268 7.34 3.54 -6.39
CA LEU A 268 7.82 3.34 -7.76
C LEU A 268 9.00 4.27 -8.09
N LEU A 269 8.93 5.54 -7.67
CA LEU A 269 10.05 6.47 -7.81
C LEU A 269 11.27 5.98 -7.02
N GLN A 270 11.10 5.54 -5.77
CA GLN A 270 12.22 5.02 -4.98
C GLN A 270 12.85 3.80 -5.66
N MET A 271 12.05 2.83 -6.10
CA MET A 271 12.58 1.66 -6.81
C MET A 271 13.27 2.04 -8.12
N TYR A 272 12.73 3.01 -8.86
CA TYR A 272 13.34 3.55 -10.07
C TYR A 272 14.76 4.09 -9.77
N LEU A 273 14.89 4.96 -8.77
CA LEU A 273 16.17 5.59 -8.41
C LEU A 273 17.23 4.61 -7.90
N HIS A 274 16.81 3.55 -7.22
CA HIS A 274 17.73 2.54 -6.69
C HIS A 274 18.12 1.49 -7.73
N ASN A 275 17.55 1.52 -8.94
CA ASN A 275 17.83 0.55 -9.99
C ASN A 275 18.30 1.23 -11.29
N PRO A 276 19.62 1.45 -11.46
CA PRO A 276 20.22 2.04 -12.67
C PRO A 276 19.78 1.38 -13.98
N ARG A 277 19.42 0.09 -13.97
CA ARG A 277 19.00 -0.67 -15.17
C ARG A 277 17.65 -0.23 -15.71
N LEU A 278 16.82 0.41 -14.87
CA LEU A 278 15.54 1.01 -15.30
C LEU A 278 15.73 2.32 -16.07
N HIS A 279 16.93 2.92 -15.99
CA HIS A 279 17.32 4.15 -16.68
C HIS A 279 18.11 3.90 -17.96
N SER A 280 18.75 2.74 -18.11
CA SER A 280 19.63 2.47 -19.25
C SER A 280 18.83 2.11 -20.50
N SER A 281 18.74 3.03 -21.46
CA SER A 281 18.43 2.68 -22.84
C SER A 281 19.64 1.99 -23.47
N THR A 282 19.47 0.81 -24.03
CA THR A 282 20.52 0.12 -24.80
C THR A 282 20.75 0.79 -26.16
N SER A 283 19.87 1.69 -26.58
CA SER A 283 19.94 2.48 -27.80
C SER A 283 19.96 3.98 -27.48
N GLY A 284 20.88 4.71 -28.10
CA GLY A 284 21.03 6.17 -27.99
C GLY A 284 20.06 6.96 -28.86
N ASP A 285 18.88 6.39 -29.15
CA ASP A 285 17.90 6.96 -30.07
C ASP A 285 16.70 7.52 -29.28
N GLU A 286 16.37 8.80 -29.48
CA GLU A 286 15.33 9.52 -28.70
C GLU A 286 13.91 8.93 -28.89
N ASN A 287 13.67 8.20 -29.98
CA ASN A 287 12.42 7.48 -30.23
C ASN A 287 12.28 6.17 -29.42
N ASP A 288 13.35 5.68 -28.80
CA ASP A 288 13.35 4.46 -27.99
C ASP A 288 13.09 4.71 -26.49
N ILE A 289 12.85 5.96 -26.07
CA ILE A 289 12.53 6.31 -24.68
C ILE A 289 11.31 5.53 -24.16
N TRP A 290 10.32 5.29 -25.04
CA TRP A 290 9.12 4.51 -24.72
C TRP A 290 9.35 3.00 -24.63
N LYS A 291 10.51 2.50 -25.08
CA LYS A 291 10.91 1.08 -24.98
C LYS A 291 11.76 0.79 -23.76
N LEU A 292 12.03 1.76 -22.89
CA LEU A 292 12.78 1.51 -21.66
C LEU A 292 12.07 0.42 -20.81
N PRO A 293 12.83 -0.44 -20.11
CA PRO A 293 12.27 -1.46 -19.23
C PRO A 293 11.29 -0.90 -18.18
N SER A 294 11.53 0.35 -17.74
CA SER A 294 10.63 1.07 -16.81
C SER A 294 9.24 1.32 -17.39
N HIS A 295 9.12 1.58 -18.70
CA HIS A 295 7.83 1.73 -19.38
C HIS A 295 7.14 0.39 -19.57
N GLN A 296 7.87 -0.65 -20.00
CA GLN A 296 7.31 -1.99 -20.20
C GLN A 296 6.75 -2.60 -18.91
N CYS A 297 7.39 -2.31 -17.77
CA CYS A 297 6.93 -2.74 -16.46
C CYS A 297 5.90 -1.80 -15.83
N GLY A 298 5.52 -0.69 -16.49
CA GLY A 298 4.53 0.25 -15.98
C GLY A 298 4.99 1.06 -14.76
N MET A 299 6.30 1.27 -14.57
CA MET A 299 6.88 1.90 -13.38
C MET A 299 7.56 3.24 -13.67
N ASN A 300 7.45 3.78 -14.89
CA ASN A 300 8.13 5.02 -15.21
C ASN A 300 7.54 6.18 -14.40
N PRO A 301 8.31 6.80 -13.50
CA PRO A 301 7.77 7.75 -12.55
C PRO A 301 7.39 9.09 -13.23
N HIS A 302 7.92 9.40 -14.42
CA HIS A 302 7.49 10.56 -15.22
C HIS A 302 6.11 10.34 -15.83
N CYS A 303 5.87 9.17 -16.42
CA CYS A 303 4.56 8.85 -16.98
C CYS A 303 3.49 8.84 -15.90
N ILE A 304 3.79 8.24 -14.75
CA ILE A 304 2.89 8.21 -13.59
C ILE A 304 2.56 9.64 -13.15
N PHE A 305 3.57 10.51 -13.03
CA PHE A 305 3.36 11.91 -12.67
C PHE A 305 2.51 12.68 -13.71
N LEU A 306 2.79 12.53 -15.00
CA LEU A 306 2.04 13.19 -16.07
C LEU A 306 0.58 12.70 -16.16
N LEU A 307 0.36 11.40 -15.96
CA LEU A 307 -0.98 10.80 -15.94
C LEU A 307 -1.77 11.27 -14.71
N LEU A 308 -1.13 11.32 -13.54
CA LEU A 308 -1.73 11.88 -12.33
C LEU A 308 -2.12 13.34 -12.54
N LEU A 309 -1.21 14.16 -13.07
CA LEU A 309 -1.54 15.53 -13.42
C LEU A 309 -2.73 15.54 -14.38
N LYS A 310 -2.68 14.83 -15.51
CA LYS A 310 -3.79 14.79 -16.48
C LYS A 310 -5.16 14.54 -15.84
N ASN A 311 -5.24 13.70 -14.80
CA ASN A 311 -6.49 13.40 -14.12
C ASN A 311 -6.91 14.50 -13.12
N VAL A 312 -5.96 15.15 -12.45
CA VAL A 312 -6.20 16.26 -11.51
C VAL A 312 -6.40 17.60 -12.22
N LEU A 313 -5.87 17.76 -13.44
CA LEU A 313 -5.83 19.00 -14.21
C LEU A 313 -7.19 19.56 -14.62
N PHE A 314 -8.27 18.79 -14.45
CA PHE A 314 -9.62 19.26 -14.71
C PHE A 314 -10.20 20.09 -13.55
N ASP A 315 -9.57 20.06 -12.35
CA ASP A 315 -10.04 20.79 -11.18
C ASP A 315 -8.89 21.41 -10.37
N ALA A 316 -8.79 22.74 -10.41
CA ALA A 316 -7.75 23.49 -9.70
C ALA A 316 -7.92 23.45 -8.17
N SER A 317 -9.14 23.19 -7.67
CA SER A 317 -9.40 23.01 -6.24
C SER A 317 -8.79 21.69 -5.75
N VAL A 318 -8.93 20.61 -6.52
CA VAL A 318 -8.32 19.31 -6.20
C VAL A 318 -6.79 19.42 -6.19
N LEU A 319 -6.19 20.12 -7.16
CA LEU A 319 -4.74 20.35 -7.17
C LEU A 319 -4.28 21.16 -5.95
N LEU A 320 -5.06 22.16 -5.52
CA LEU A 320 -4.75 22.94 -4.33
C LEU A 320 -4.84 22.08 -3.07
N ASP A 321 -5.88 21.24 -2.95
CA ASP A 321 -6.07 20.30 -1.84
C ASP A 321 -4.89 19.33 -1.72
N PHE A 322 -4.39 18.80 -2.83
CA PHE A 322 -3.15 18.01 -2.85
C PHE A 322 -1.93 18.79 -2.36
N LEU A 323 -1.79 20.05 -2.77
CA LEU A 323 -0.63 20.87 -2.41
C LEU A 323 -0.66 21.35 -0.94
N ILE A 324 -1.84 21.49 -0.34
CA ILE A 324 -1.97 21.94 1.06
C ILE A 324 -2.14 20.78 2.05
N SER A 325 -2.57 19.61 1.58
CA SER A 325 -2.76 18.45 2.45
C SER A 325 -1.42 17.86 2.89
N SER A 326 -1.18 17.89 4.20
CA SER A 326 -0.06 17.17 4.82
C SER A 326 -0.25 15.65 4.83
N GLU A 327 -1.47 15.16 4.60
CA GLU A 327 -1.82 13.74 4.63
C GLU A 327 -1.39 13.03 3.33
N THR A 328 -1.59 13.71 2.19
CA THR A 328 -1.28 13.15 0.86
C THR A 328 0.22 13.05 0.57
N CYS A 329 1.07 13.80 1.31
CA CYS A 329 2.50 13.94 1.05
C CYS A 329 2.86 14.35 -0.39
N PHE A 330 1.93 14.94 -1.17
CA PHE A 330 2.12 15.25 -2.58
C PHE A 330 3.31 16.19 -2.83
N LEU A 331 3.47 17.21 -1.99
CA LEU A 331 4.62 18.13 -2.04
C LEU A 331 5.96 17.40 -1.85
N GLU A 332 6.04 16.43 -0.94
CA GLU A 332 7.25 15.64 -0.72
C GLU A 332 7.60 14.82 -1.97
N TYR A 333 6.60 14.16 -2.55
CA TYR A 333 6.76 13.41 -3.79
C TYR A 333 7.20 14.32 -4.95
N PHE A 334 6.58 15.49 -5.10
CA PHE A 334 6.91 16.47 -6.14
C PHE A 334 8.36 16.98 -6.00
N VAL A 335 8.81 17.29 -4.78
CA VAL A 335 10.19 17.72 -4.53
C VAL A 335 11.20 16.59 -4.80
N ARG A 336 10.88 15.34 -4.43
CA ARG A 336 11.76 14.20 -4.70
C ARG A 336 11.92 13.97 -6.21
N GLN A 337 10.83 13.96 -6.98
CA GLN A 337 10.86 13.90 -8.44
C GLN A 337 11.81 14.95 -9.05
N TRP A 338 11.74 16.17 -8.53
CA TRP A 338 12.58 17.28 -8.98
C TRP A 338 14.07 17.04 -8.70
N THR A 339 14.42 16.57 -7.49
CA THR A 339 15.82 16.27 -7.15
C THR A 339 16.44 15.15 -7.99
N CYS A 340 15.64 14.19 -8.46
CA CYS A 340 16.09 13.12 -9.36
C CYS A 340 16.54 13.62 -10.74
N HIS A 341 16.08 14.81 -11.15
CA HIS A 341 16.37 15.40 -12.46
C HIS A 341 17.60 16.30 -12.47
N GLY A 342 18.46 16.23 -11.44
CA GLY A 342 19.71 16.96 -11.36
C GLY A 342 20.75 16.56 -12.42
N HIS A 343 20.52 16.90 -13.70
CA HIS A 343 21.53 17.39 -14.65
C HIS A 343 20.88 17.78 -16.01
N LYS A 344 20.92 19.09 -16.30
CA LYS A 344 20.83 19.79 -17.59
C LYS A 344 19.53 19.77 -18.42
N ASN A 345 18.70 18.73 -18.42
CA ASN A 345 17.44 18.71 -19.21
C ASN A 345 16.18 19.08 -18.41
N ALA A 346 16.30 19.22 -17.08
CA ALA A 346 15.20 19.50 -16.17
C ALA A 346 14.58 20.90 -16.32
N VAL A 347 15.38 21.90 -16.71
CA VAL A 347 14.95 23.31 -16.72
C VAL A 347 13.92 23.58 -17.81
N HIS A 348 14.09 22.96 -18.99
CA HIS A 348 13.14 23.15 -20.10
C HIS A 348 11.80 22.45 -19.84
N MET A 349 11.84 21.27 -19.22
CA MET A 349 10.66 20.53 -18.80
C MET A 349 9.98 21.23 -17.60
N TRP A 350 10.74 21.84 -16.69
CA TRP A 350 10.24 22.67 -15.60
C TRP A 350 9.57 23.95 -16.11
N ILE A 351 10.15 24.68 -17.07
CA ILE A 351 9.48 25.83 -17.69
C ILE A 351 8.17 25.37 -18.32
N HIS A 352 8.14 24.22 -19.00
CA HIS A 352 6.90 23.74 -19.61
C HIS A 352 5.86 23.27 -18.57
N GLN A 353 6.25 22.48 -17.57
CA GLN A 353 5.37 21.97 -16.51
C GLN A 353 4.92 23.08 -15.54
N TRP A 354 5.80 24.00 -15.16
CA TRP A 354 5.49 25.18 -14.36
C TRP A 354 4.68 26.20 -15.16
N CYS A 355 4.94 26.42 -16.45
CA CYS A 355 4.04 27.21 -17.30
C CYS A 355 2.68 26.53 -17.49
N LEU A 356 2.61 25.20 -17.51
CA LEU A 356 1.35 24.46 -17.50
C LEU A 356 0.60 24.74 -16.20
N VAL A 357 1.22 24.48 -15.04
CA VAL A 357 0.65 24.74 -13.70
C VAL A 357 0.27 26.22 -13.51
N GLN A 358 1.13 27.16 -13.91
CA GLN A 358 0.83 28.60 -13.87
C GLN A 358 -0.28 29.00 -14.85
N LYS A 359 -0.32 28.46 -16.08
CA LYS A 359 -1.44 28.69 -17.00
C LYS A 359 -2.75 28.17 -16.43
N MET A 360 -2.73 27.08 -15.68
CA MET A 360 -3.92 26.51 -15.04
C MET A 360 -4.41 27.37 -13.88
N ILE A 361 -3.51 27.79 -12.98
CA ILE A 361 -3.83 28.71 -11.89
C ILE A 361 -4.35 30.05 -12.44
N SER A 362 -3.73 30.56 -13.51
CA SER A 362 -4.10 31.82 -14.15
C SER A 362 -5.45 31.73 -14.90
N ASN A 363 -5.73 30.63 -15.61
CA ASN A 363 -7.03 30.43 -16.27
C ASN A 363 -8.18 30.29 -15.27
N HIS A 364 -7.96 29.68 -14.10
CA HIS A 364 -8.97 29.61 -13.06
C HIS A 364 -9.30 31.01 -12.51
N TYR A 365 -8.29 31.81 -12.15
CA TYR A 365 -8.47 33.20 -11.70
C TYR A 365 -9.17 34.08 -12.74
N PHE A 366 -8.92 33.88 -14.04
CA PHE A 366 -9.59 34.65 -15.09
C PHE A 366 -11.05 34.25 -15.33
N HIS A 367 -11.44 33.01 -15.04
CA HIS A 367 -12.83 32.55 -15.18
C HIS A 367 -13.69 32.84 -13.94
N THR A 368 -13.12 32.83 -12.72
CA THR A 368 -13.87 33.21 -11.51
C THR A 368 -14.07 34.72 -11.39
N VAL A 369 -13.14 35.55 -11.88
CA VAL A 369 -13.29 37.02 -11.86
C VAL A 369 -14.26 37.54 -12.94
N LYS A 370 -14.54 36.76 -13.99
CA LYS A 370 -15.55 37.12 -15.02
C LYS A 370 -16.98 36.71 -14.68
N ALA A 371 -17.20 35.97 -13.58
CA ALA A 371 -18.53 35.46 -13.18
C ALA A 371 -19.29 36.37 -12.20
N HIS A 372 -18.75 37.54 -11.86
CA HIS A 372 -19.51 38.62 -11.20
C HIS A 372 -19.61 39.83 -12.13
N PRO A 373 -20.65 39.92 -12.97
CA PRO A 373 -21.06 41.21 -13.48
C PRO A 373 -21.72 41.99 -12.32
N LEU A 374 -21.21 43.20 -12.08
CA LEU A 374 -21.95 44.27 -11.41
C LEU A 374 -23.22 44.62 -12.19
#